data_AF-A0A5E4TGH7-F1
#
_entry.id   AF-A0A5E4TGH7-F1
#
_cell.length_a   1.000
_cell.length_b   1.000
_cell.length_c   1.000
_cell.angle_alpha   90.00
_cell.angle_beta   90.00
_cell.angle_gamma   90.00
#
_symmetry.space_group_name_H-M   'P 1'
#
loop_
_entity.id
_entity.type
_entity.pdbx_description
1 polymer ?
#
loop_
_entity_poly.entity_id
_entity_poly.type
_entity_poly.pdbx_seq_one_letter_code
_entity_poly.pdbx_strand_id
1 'polypeptide(L)'
;MANPWLEILQEALASEIERTKTAVPGAKLRAAVAKIASSRGLEFPPPGVKRFSAFVESFPSQVLLHRQPGSDILVAPVDRPDLITVSSSHAPAPNSRIREDLFKALTKLPMAETGKPHYVPSNNSVLWVKAGEPVPAEAIALPESSLENELAVRKRFAEEVDAAETAKEALLGALAQNSPLQGFSQAIHNFGLIKHWHTFRLGALNSSLRTWATDKAIPWQPDWVQLSEPRSLPLTVPSAPVSVEGKSGLAEIAAQLTQEDLARIHIPLDIVLRLLAKG
;
A
#
# COMPACT_ATOMS: atom_id res chain seq x y z
N MET A 1 4.98 36.04 0.43
CA MET A 1 5.98 35.98 1.52
C MET A 1 6.09 34.54 1.96
N ALA A 2 7.29 33.95 1.96
CA ALA A 2 7.47 32.58 2.41
C ALA A 2 7.14 32.49 3.91
N ASN A 3 6.33 31.51 4.30
CA ASN A 3 5.97 31.31 5.70
C ASN A 3 7.18 30.68 6.41
N PRO A 4 7.84 31.36 7.38
CA PRO A 4 9.06 30.86 8.00
C PRO A 4 8.84 29.51 8.71
N TRP A 5 7.62 29.23 9.15
CA TRP A 5 7.26 27.96 9.76
C TRP A 5 7.20 26.81 8.77
N LEU A 6 6.85 27.07 7.50
CA LEU A 6 6.86 26.06 6.45
C LEU A 6 8.30 25.65 6.13
N GLU A 7 9.22 26.61 6.03
CA GLU A 7 10.64 26.33 5.79
C GLU A 7 11.25 25.49 6.92
N ILE A 8 10.96 25.85 8.17
CA ILE A 8 11.41 25.09 9.35
C ILE A 8 10.85 23.67 9.34
N LEU A 9 9.57 23.52 9.00
CA LEU A 9 8.92 22.21 8.91
C LEU A 9 9.57 21.36 7.81
N GLN A 10 9.82 21.93 6.63
CA GLN A 10 10.46 21.22 5.52
C GLN A 10 11.89 20.82 5.84
N GLU A 11 12.68 21.70 6.46
CA GLU A 11 14.05 21.40 6.88
C GLU A 11 14.07 20.29 7.94
N ALA A 12 13.22 20.38 8.96
CA ALA A 12 13.09 19.35 10.00
C ALA A 12 12.71 17.99 9.39
N LEU A 13 11.75 18.01 8.47
CA LEU A 13 11.23 16.81 7.82
C LEU A 13 12.28 16.17 6.91
N ALA A 14 12.97 16.97 6.09
CA ALA A 14 14.03 16.49 5.20
C ALA A 14 15.19 15.88 5.98
N SER A 15 15.65 16.53 7.06
CA SER A 15 16.74 16.03 7.90
C SER A 15 16.41 14.70 8.57
N GLU A 16 15.20 14.57 9.11
CA GLU A 16 14.75 13.33 9.77
C GLU A 16 14.58 12.18 8.75
N ILE A 17 14.03 12.47 7.57
CA ILE A 17 13.87 11.47 6.49
C ILE A 17 15.22 11.03 5.93
N GLU A 18 16.17 11.95 5.77
CA GLU A 18 17.50 11.59 5.30
C GLU A 18 18.17 10.60 6.24
N ARG A 19 17.96 10.76 7.56
CA ARG A 19 18.50 9.89 8.60
C ARG A 19 17.79 8.54 8.69
N THR A 20 16.46 8.51 8.65
CA THR A 20 15.70 7.28 8.93
C THR A 20 15.17 6.57 7.69
N LYS A 21 15.13 7.26 6.54
CA LYS A 21 14.51 6.80 5.28
C LYS A 21 13.04 6.35 5.44
N THR A 22 12.33 6.88 6.44
CA THR A 22 10.93 6.53 6.75
C THR A 22 10.12 7.79 7.05
N ALA A 23 8.78 7.67 7.09
CA ALA A 23 7.94 8.73 7.64
C ALA A 23 8.35 9.05 9.09
N VAL A 24 8.16 10.32 9.47
CA VAL A 24 8.65 10.85 10.75
C VAL A 24 7.49 10.89 11.75
N PRO A 25 7.62 10.26 12.93
CA PRO A 25 6.64 10.39 14.01
C PRO A 25 6.50 11.83 14.49
N GLY A 26 5.27 12.22 14.84
CA GLY A 26 4.90 13.59 15.23
C GLY A 26 5.73 14.16 16.37
N ALA A 27 6.03 13.38 17.40
CA ALA A 27 6.83 13.76 18.54
C ALA A 27 8.29 14.03 18.15
N LYS A 28 8.85 13.19 17.27
CA LYS A 28 10.21 13.40 16.74
C LYS A 28 10.27 14.64 15.86
N LEU A 29 9.30 14.79 14.96
CA LEU A 29 9.23 15.97 14.10
C LEU A 29 9.02 17.25 14.92
N ARG A 30 8.18 17.23 15.95
CA ARG A 30 7.97 18.35 16.88
C ARG A 30 9.27 18.76 17.55
N ALA A 31 10.07 17.81 18.03
CA ALA A 31 11.37 18.09 18.66
C ALA A 31 12.36 18.71 17.65
N ALA A 32 12.41 18.19 16.42
CA ALA A 32 13.25 18.74 15.35
C ALA A 32 12.83 20.17 14.95
N VAL A 33 11.53 20.40 14.77
CA VAL A 33 10.97 21.74 14.48
C VAL A 33 11.28 22.73 15.60
N ALA A 34 11.12 22.33 16.87
CA ALA A 34 11.45 23.18 18.00
C ALA A 34 12.95 23.53 18.04
N LYS A 35 13.83 22.57 17.73
CA LYS A 35 15.28 22.78 17.68
C LYS A 35 15.67 23.80 16.61
N ILE A 36 15.10 23.68 15.40
CA ILE A 36 15.39 24.59 14.28
C ILE A 36 14.73 25.96 14.51
N ALA A 37 13.55 26.01 15.11
CA ALA A 37 12.92 27.27 15.49
C ALA A 37 13.80 28.05 16.49
N SER A 38 14.28 27.37 17.54
CA SER A 38 15.18 27.99 18.52
C SER A 38 16.50 28.48 17.92
N SER A 39 17.10 27.74 16.97
CA SER A 39 18.32 28.21 16.29
C SER A 39 18.09 29.43 15.40
N ARG A 40 16.86 29.65 14.95
CA ARG A 40 16.42 30.83 14.20
C ARG A 40 15.85 31.95 15.08
N GLY A 41 15.93 31.83 16.40
CA GLY A 41 15.40 32.81 17.36
C GLY A 41 13.88 32.88 17.43
N LEU A 42 13.19 31.84 16.99
CA LEU A 42 11.73 31.72 17.03
C LEU A 42 11.30 30.81 18.19
N GLU A 43 10.22 31.18 18.86
CA GLU A 43 9.65 30.40 19.95
C GLU A 43 8.59 29.42 19.41
N PHE A 44 8.76 28.14 19.71
CA PHE A 44 7.83 27.09 19.33
C PHE A 44 7.03 26.61 20.56
N PRO A 45 5.69 26.42 20.46
CA PRO A 45 4.86 26.46 19.25
C PRO A 45 4.50 27.88 18.77
N PRO A 46 4.14 28.05 17.48
CA PRO A 46 3.68 29.34 16.95
C PRO A 46 2.44 29.87 17.69
N PRO A 47 2.23 31.20 17.74
CA PRO A 47 1.07 31.80 18.38
C PRO A 47 -0.24 31.22 17.82
N GLY A 48 -1.15 30.80 18.70
CA GLY A 48 -2.45 30.25 18.34
C GLY A 48 -2.48 28.74 18.06
N VAL A 49 -1.33 28.06 18.00
CA VAL A 49 -1.29 26.61 17.76
C VAL A 49 -1.27 25.83 19.08
N LYS A 50 -2.40 25.18 19.40
CA LYS A 50 -2.53 24.34 20.61
C LYS A 50 -2.05 22.90 20.44
N ARG A 51 -2.11 22.35 19.21
CA ARG A 51 -1.76 20.96 18.89
C ARG A 51 -0.80 20.92 17.71
N PHE A 52 0.22 20.08 17.80
CA PHE A 52 1.18 19.91 16.70
C PHE A 52 0.53 19.35 15.42
N SER A 53 -0.48 18.48 15.54
CA SER A 53 -1.23 18.00 14.38
C SER A 53 -1.92 19.14 13.62
N ALA A 54 -2.49 20.12 14.33
CA ALA A 54 -3.12 21.28 13.72
C ALA A 54 -2.10 22.20 13.02
N PHE A 55 -0.87 22.28 13.54
CA PHE A 55 0.24 22.97 12.88
C PHE A 55 0.58 22.31 11.54
N VAL A 56 0.76 20.99 11.52
CA VAL A 56 1.09 20.24 10.30
C VAL A 56 -0.07 20.29 9.29
N GLU A 57 -1.32 20.19 9.76
CA GLU A 57 -2.54 20.29 8.94
C GLU A 57 -2.71 21.66 8.27
N SER A 58 -2.01 22.71 8.73
CA SER A 58 -2.05 24.02 8.08
C SER A 58 -1.29 24.07 6.74
N PHE A 59 -0.55 23.00 6.39
CA PHE A 59 0.25 22.90 5.17
C PHE A 59 -0.11 21.67 4.30
N PRO A 60 -1.39 21.43 3.95
CA PRO A 60 -1.84 20.18 3.31
C PRO A 60 -1.27 19.95 1.91
N SER A 61 -0.78 21.00 1.23
CA SER A 61 -0.15 20.93 -0.08
C SER A 61 1.34 20.54 -0.04
N GLN A 62 1.95 20.50 1.16
CA GLN A 62 3.39 20.26 1.33
C GLN A 62 3.69 19.04 2.19
N VAL A 63 2.81 18.72 3.15
CA VAL A 63 3.00 17.59 4.08
C VAL A 63 1.77 16.69 4.15
N LEU A 64 2.06 15.41 4.36
CA LEU A 64 1.10 14.35 4.57
C LEU A 64 1.06 14.06 6.04
N LEU A 65 -0.13 14.20 6.63
CA LEU A 65 -0.38 13.78 7.99
C LEU A 65 -1.22 12.51 7.96
N HIS A 66 -0.72 11.45 8.58
CA HIS A 66 -1.45 10.21 8.77
C HIS A 66 -1.64 9.96 10.27
N ARG A 67 -2.90 9.85 10.71
CA ARG A 67 -3.23 9.64 12.13
C ARG A 67 -3.29 8.14 12.42
N GLN A 68 -2.59 7.69 13.46
CA GLN A 68 -2.62 6.31 13.92
C GLN A 68 -3.50 6.18 15.17
N PRO A 69 -4.56 5.35 15.17
CA PRO A 69 -5.31 5.07 16.39
C PRO A 69 -4.39 4.47 17.47
N GLY A 70 -4.36 5.08 18.66
CA GLY A 70 -3.53 4.62 19.78
C GLY A 70 -2.01 4.83 19.61
N SER A 71 -1.58 5.58 18.60
CA SER A 71 -0.18 5.95 18.37
C SER A 71 -0.07 7.40 17.91
N ASP A 72 1.17 7.87 17.76
CA ASP A 72 1.45 9.23 17.32
C ASP A 72 1.08 9.44 15.83
N ILE A 73 1.02 10.69 15.38
CA ILE A 73 0.85 11.00 13.95
C ILE A 73 2.13 10.64 13.17
N LEU A 74 2.00 10.21 11.92
CA LEU A 74 3.12 10.08 10.98
C LEU A 74 3.05 11.22 9.97
N VAL A 75 4.22 11.81 9.70
CA VAL A 75 4.35 12.92 8.76
C VAL A 75 5.34 12.57 7.66
N ALA A 76 4.97 12.81 6.41
CA ALA A 76 5.83 12.64 5.24
C ALA A 76 5.63 13.81 4.25
N PRO A 77 6.57 14.10 3.35
CA PRO A 77 6.41 15.04 2.26
C PRO A 77 5.34 14.59 1.27
N VAL A 78 4.64 15.53 0.63
CA VAL A 78 3.58 15.22 -0.36
C VAL A 78 4.10 14.44 -1.56
N ASP A 79 5.34 14.69 -1.97
CA ASP A 79 6.06 14.01 -3.05
C ASP A 79 6.60 12.63 -2.65
N ARG A 80 6.60 12.30 -1.35
CA ARG A 80 7.12 11.03 -0.80
C ARG A 80 6.08 10.24 0.00
N PRO A 81 4.92 9.87 -0.59
CA PRO A 81 3.88 9.09 0.08
C PRO A 81 4.31 7.64 0.36
N ASP A 82 5.35 7.15 -0.31
CA ASP A 82 6.01 5.87 -0.06
C ASP A 82 6.47 5.75 1.40
N LEU A 83 6.94 6.83 2.00
CA LEU A 83 7.50 6.83 3.35
C LEU A 83 6.50 6.43 4.45
N ILE A 84 5.20 6.69 4.23
CA ILE A 84 4.12 6.28 5.15
C ILE A 84 3.93 4.76 5.09
N THR A 85 4.11 4.16 3.90
CA THR A 85 3.96 2.73 3.68
C THR A 85 5.15 1.90 4.19
N VAL A 86 6.33 2.51 4.29
CA VAL A 86 7.61 1.87 4.66
C VAL A 86 7.79 1.73 6.19
N SER A 87 6.81 2.16 7.01
CA SER A 87 6.86 2.24 8.49
C SER A 87 7.92 1.36 9.18
N SER A 88 8.89 2.05 9.80
CA SER A 88 10.16 1.63 10.42
C SER A 88 10.21 0.26 11.12
N SER A 89 11.36 -0.38 10.96
CA SER A 89 11.91 -1.63 11.54
C SER A 89 11.87 -1.80 13.07
N HIS A 90 11.32 -0.85 13.84
CA HIS A 90 11.26 -0.92 15.31
C HIS A 90 9.85 -1.01 15.91
N ALA A 91 8.81 -1.07 15.07
CA ALA A 91 7.49 -1.56 15.44
C ALA A 91 7.09 -2.64 14.44
N PRO A 92 6.23 -3.63 14.79
CA PRO A 92 5.62 -4.46 13.76
C PRO A 92 4.91 -3.50 12.80
N ALA A 93 5.50 -3.31 11.61
CA ALA A 93 5.04 -2.34 10.64
C ALA A 93 3.52 -2.51 10.52
N PRO A 94 2.72 -1.49 10.86
CA PRO A 94 1.31 -1.59 10.55
C PRO A 94 1.27 -1.70 9.03
N ASN A 95 0.77 -2.83 8.52
CA ASN A 95 0.75 -3.09 7.09
C ASN A 95 -0.14 -2.02 6.48
N SER A 96 0.43 -0.94 5.94
CA SER A 96 -0.32 0.03 5.16
C SER A 96 -0.96 -0.73 4.01
N ARG A 97 -2.26 -0.62 3.87
CA ARG A 97 -3.06 -1.24 2.84
C ARG A 97 -3.86 -0.12 2.18
N ILE A 98 -3.83 -0.10 0.87
CA ILE A 98 -4.81 0.67 0.12
C ILE A 98 -6.17 -0.01 0.33
N ARG A 99 -7.23 0.78 0.49
CA ARG A 99 -8.60 0.27 0.63
C ARG A 99 -8.90 -0.72 -0.50
N GLU A 100 -9.58 -1.82 -0.17
CA GLU A 100 -9.64 -2.99 -1.06
C GLU A 100 -10.26 -2.69 -2.43
N ASP A 101 -11.29 -1.84 -2.48
CA ASP A 101 -11.95 -1.41 -3.72
C ASP A 101 -11.01 -0.58 -4.62
N LEU A 102 -10.28 0.38 -4.04
CA LEU A 102 -9.27 1.18 -4.74
C LEU A 102 -8.08 0.33 -5.18
N PHE A 103 -7.63 -0.61 -4.35
CA PHE A 103 -6.58 -1.54 -4.72
C PHE A 103 -6.99 -2.39 -5.93
N LYS A 104 -8.21 -2.94 -5.91
CA LYS A 104 -8.75 -3.69 -7.06
C LYS A 104 -8.87 -2.80 -8.30
N ALA A 105 -9.32 -1.56 -8.15
CA ALA A 105 -9.42 -0.62 -9.26
C ALA A 105 -8.08 -0.35 -9.95
N LEU A 106 -7.02 -0.17 -9.16
CA LEU A 106 -5.70 0.21 -9.67
C LEU A 106 -4.86 -0.98 -10.16
N THR A 107 -5.21 -2.22 -9.79
CA THR A 107 -4.40 -3.42 -10.10
C THR A 107 -5.08 -4.42 -11.02
N LYS A 108 -6.40 -4.34 -11.19
CA LYS A 108 -7.14 -5.25 -12.06
C LYS A 108 -7.07 -4.75 -13.50
N LEU A 109 -6.55 -5.59 -14.39
CA LEU A 109 -6.54 -5.31 -15.81
C LEU A 109 -7.98 -5.26 -16.35
N PRO A 110 -8.36 -4.22 -17.11
CA PRO A 110 -9.71 -4.09 -17.64
C PRO A 110 -9.99 -5.21 -18.65
N MET A 111 -11.05 -5.98 -18.40
CA MET A 111 -11.64 -6.92 -19.35
C MET A 111 -13.04 -6.43 -19.71
N ALA A 112 -13.54 -6.81 -20.89
CA ALA A 112 -14.88 -6.42 -21.36
C ALA A 112 -15.97 -6.72 -20.32
N GLU A 113 -15.83 -7.82 -19.57
CA GLU A 113 -16.80 -8.24 -18.56
C GLU A 113 -16.69 -7.48 -17.22
N THR A 114 -15.50 -7.01 -16.86
CA THR A 114 -15.29 -6.36 -15.56
C THR A 114 -15.57 -4.87 -15.60
N GLY A 115 -15.59 -4.26 -16.78
CA GLY A 115 -15.83 -2.84 -16.94
C GLY A 115 -14.67 -1.98 -16.47
N LYS A 116 -14.89 -0.66 -16.45
CA LYS A 116 -13.91 0.36 -16.06
C LYS A 116 -14.22 0.92 -14.67
N PRO A 117 -13.22 1.06 -13.79
CA PRO A 117 -13.43 1.58 -12.46
C PRO A 117 -13.65 3.10 -12.48
N HIS A 118 -14.64 3.55 -11.73
CA HIS A 118 -14.95 4.95 -11.49
C HIS A 118 -15.10 5.18 -9.99
N TYR A 119 -14.51 6.25 -9.47
CA TYR A 119 -14.68 6.67 -8.09
C TYR A 119 -15.91 7.57 -7.95
N VAL A 120 -16.76 7.28 -6.98
CA VAL A 120 -17.96 8.05 -6.68
C VAL A 120 -17.72 8.82 -5.37
N PRO A 121 -17.54 10.15 -5.42
CA PRO A 121 -17.22 10.94 -4.22
C PRO A 121 -18.36 10.97 -3.18
N SER A 122 -19.62 10.89 -3.61
CA SER A 122 -20.81 11.01 -2.75
C SER A 122 -20.89 9.89 -1.70
N ASN A 123 -20.48 8.67 -2.06
CA ASN A 123 -20.48 7.51 -1.19
C ASN A 123 -19.06 6.99 -0.88
N ASN A 124 -18.02 7.70 -1.35
CA ASN A 124 -16.61 7.33 -1.18
C ASN A 124 -16.34 5.86 -1.59
N SER A 125 -16.80 5.44 -2.77
CA SER A 125 -16.65 4.05 -3.24
C SER A 125 -16.23 3.94 -4.70
N VAL A 126 -15.76 2.76 -5.11
CA VAL A 126 -15.48 2.45 -6.52
C VAL A 126 -16.67 1.71 -7.16
N LEU A 127 -17.17 2.29 -8.25
CA LEU A 127 -18.16 1.71 -9.16
C LEU A 127 -17.46 1.14 -10.40
N TRP A 128 -17.84 -0.06 -10.82
CA TRP A 128 -17.36 -0.65 -12.08
C TRP A 128 -18.44 -0.51 -13.14
N VAL A 129 -18.14 0.17 -14.24
CA VAL A 129 -19.12 0.44 -15.31
C VAL A 129 -18.74 -0.35 -16.57
N LYS A 130 -19.64 -1.18 -17.08
CA LYS A 130 -19.39 -1.97 -18.30
C LYS A 130 -19.54 -1.12 -19.55
N ALA A 131 -19.02 -1.63 -20.67
CA ALA A 131 -19.19 -0.98 -21.96
C ALA A 131 -20.69 -0.86 -22.32
N GLY A 132 -21.17 0.37 -22.52
CA GLY A 132 -22.57 0.66 -22.85
C GLY A 132 -23.49 0.96 -21.67
N GLU A 133 -23.01 0.85 -20.42
CA GLU A 133 -23.77 1.27 -19.25
C GLU A 133 -23.64 2.78 -19.00
N PRO A 134 -24.70 3.46 -18.52
CA PRO A 134 -24.63 4.88 -18.19
C PRO A 134 -23.71 5.11 -16.98
N VAL A 135 -22.70 5.94 -17.16
CA VAL A 135 -21.82 6.40 -16.08
C VAL A 135 -22.55 7.50 -15.29
N PRO A 136 -22.67 7.40 -13.95
CA PRO A 136 -23.24 8.48 -13.14
C PRO A 136 -22.46 9.78 -13.33
N ALA A 137 -23.16 10.93 -13.36
CA ALA A 137 -22.53 12.24 -13.63
C ALA A 137 -21.45 12.63 -12.61
N GLU A 138 -21.57 12.13 -11.38
CA GLU A 138 -20.63 12.35 -10.28
C GLU A 138 -19.46 11.35 -10.25
N ALA A 139 -19.48 10.31 -11.10
CA ALA A 139 -18.47 9.27 -11.11
C ALA A 139 -17.23 9.73 -11.90
N ILE A 140 -16.06 9.63 -11.28
CA ILE A 140 -14.78 10.08 -11.84
C ILE A 140 -13.97 8.85 -12.22
N ALA A 141 -13.61 8.71 -13.50
CA ALA A 141 -12.82 7.58 -13.98
C ALA A 141 -11.48 7.46 -13.24
N LEU A 142 -11.19 6.25 -12.72
CA LEU A 142 -9.91 5.91 -12.09
C LEU A 142 -8.85 5.55 -13.16
N PRO A 143 -7.56 5.62 -12.82
CA PRO A 143 -6.49 5.19 -13.72
C PRO A 143 -6.64 3.72 -14.07
N GLU A 144 -6.58 3.41 -15.37
CA GLU A 144 -6.64 2.02 -15.84
C GLU A 144 -5.29 1.32 -15.61
N SER A 145 -5.35 0.12 -15.02
CA SER A 145 -4.18 -0.75 -14.98
C SER A 145 -3.93 -1.32 -16.38
N SER A 146 -2.71 -1.17 -16.89
CA SER A 146 -2.28 -1.77 -18.15
C SER A 146 -1.11 -2.71 -17.90
N LEU A 147 -0.95 -3.70 -18.78
CA LEU A 147 0.19 -4.62 -18.70
C LEU A 147 1.53 -3.85 -18.82
N GLU A 148 1.56 -2.82 -19.65
CA GLU A 148 2.73 -1.94 -19.81
C GLU A 148 3.06 -1.18 -18.52
N ASN A 149 2.05 -0.63 -17.84
CA ASN A 149 2.23 0.05 -16.55
C ASN A 149 2.74 -0.92 -15.48
N GLU A 150 2.18 -2.14 -15.42
CA GLU A 150 2.61 -3.18 -14.48
C GLU A 150 4.05 -3.65 -14.75
N LEU A 151 4.49 -3.70 -16.00
CA LEU A 151 5.89 -3.99 -16.36
C LEU A 151 6.83 -2.84 -16.03
N ALA A 152 6.42 -1.59 -16.30
CA ALA A 152 7.21 -0.41 -15.98
C ALA A 152 7.48 -0.31 -14.46
N VAL A 153 6.47 -0.57 -13.62
CA VAL A 153 6.64 -0.59 -12.15
C VAL A 153 7.62 -1.68 -11.72
N ARG A 154 7.55 -2.88 -12.31
CA ARG A 154 8.48 -3.98 -12.00
C ARG A 154 9.90 -3.69 -12.43
N LYS A 155 10.07 -3.04 -13.59
CA LYS A 155 11.38 -2.60 -14.08
C LYS A 155 12.01 -1.59 -13.14
N ARG A 156 11.25 -0.55 -12.73
CA ARG A 156 11.72 0.44 -11.75
C ARG A 156 12.13 -0.22 -10.43
N PHE A 157 11.35 -1.18 -9.94
CA PHE A 157 11.74 -1.93 -8.74
C PHE A 157 13.07 -2.65 -8.91
N ALA A 158 13.28 -3.34 -10.03
CA ALA A 158 14.54 -4.05 -10.28
C ALA A 158 15.76 -3.12 -10.35
N GLU A 159 15.57 -1.88 -10.82
CA GLU A 159 16.60 -0.85 -10.90
C GLU A 159 16.90 -0.22 -9.52
N GLU A 160 15.84 0.10 -8.77
CA GLU A 160 15.93 0.86 -7.51
C GLU A 160 16.16 -0.01 -6.26
N VAL A 161 15.90 -1.32 -6.33
CA VAL A 161 16.05 -2.20 -5.17
C VAL A 161 17.51 -2.25 -4.71
N ASP A 162 17.74 -2.09 -3.41
CA ASP A 162 19.04 -2.32 -2.80
C ASP A 162 19.23 -3.83 -2.58
N ALA A 163 19.70 -4.51 -3.62
CA ALA A 163 19.96 -5.95 -3.63
C ALA A 163 21.25 -6.26 -4.40
N ALA A 164 21.77 -7.47 -4.22
CA ALA A 164 22.93 -7.95 -4.97
C ALA A 164 22.69 -7.87 -6.48
N GLU A 165 23.74 -7.58 -7.25
CA GLU A 165 23.66 -7.40 -8.70
C GLU A 165 23.04 -8.62 -9.41
N THR A 166 23.35 -9.82 -8.93
CA THR A 166 22.76 -11.08 -9.43
C THR A 166 21.24 -11.15 -9.26
N ALA A 167 20.69 -10.56 -8.20
CA ALA A 167 19.26 -10.46 -7.99
C ALA A 167 18.62 -9.45 -8.96
N LYS A 168 19.28 -8.32 -9.23
CA LYS A 168 18.83 -7.31 -10.19
C LYS A 168 18.80 -7.86 -11.61
N GLU A 169 19.88 -8.52 -12.03
CA GLU A 169 19.98 -9.17 -13.34
C GLU A 169 18.90 -10.24 -13.51
N ALA A 170 18.64 -11.05 -12.48
CA ALA A 170 17.58 -12.06 -12.52
C ALA A 170 16.18 -11.45 -12.62
N LEU A 171 15.92 -10.34 -11.91
CA LEU A 171 14.64 -9.61 -11.99
C LEU A 171 14.43 -8.99 -13.37
N LEU A 172 15.45 -8.33 -13.93
CA LEU A 172 15.38 -7.73 -15.26
C LEU A 172 15.27 -8.80 -16.36
N GLY A 173 16.04 -9.89 -16.23
CA GLY A 173 15.99 -11.03 -17.14
C GLY A 173 14.63 -11.73 -17.13
N ALA A 174 13.96 -11.80 -15.98
CA ALA A 174 12.62 -12.36 -15.88
C ALA A 174 11.56 -11.53 -16.65
N LEU A 175 11.74 -10.21 -16.76
CA LEU A 175 10.83 -9.33 -17.50
C LEU A 175 10.94 -9.48 -19.03
N ALA A 176 12.02 -10.08 -19.54
CA ALA A 176 12.22 -10.33 -20.97
C ALA A 176 11.63 -11.68 -21.45
N GLN A 177 11.10 -12.50 -20.54
CA GLN A 177 10.54 -13.81 -20.85
C GLN A 177 9.09 -13.74 -21.34
N ASN A 178 8.59 -14.83 -21.95
CA ASN A 178 7.21 -14.95 -22.44
C ASN A 178 6.14 -14.78 -21.34
N SER A 179 6.49 -15.00 -20.08
CA SER A 179 5.61 -14.83 -18.91
C SER A 179 6.23 -13.87 -17.88
N PRO A 180 6.33 -12.57 -18.19
CA PRO A 180 7.18 -11.64 -17.46
C PRO A 180 6.70 -11.38 -16.02
N LEU A 181 5.39 -11.36 -15.79
CA LEU A 181 4.82 -11.13 -14.46
C LEU A 181 5.06 -12.32 -13.52
N GLN A 182 4.97 -13.54 -14.05
CA GLN A 182 5.16 -14.76 -13.29
C GLN A 182 6.64 -14.99 -12.99
N GLY A 183 7.51 -14.85 -14.01
CA GLY A 183 8.96 -14.98 -13.84
C GLY A 183 9.51 -13.99 -12.81
N PHE A 184 9.03 -12.74 -12.84
CA PHE A 184 9.43 -11.73 -11.88
C PHE A 184 8.98 -12.06 -10.45
N SER A 185 7.77 -12.58 -10.30
CA SER A 185 7.25 -13.01 -8.98
C SER A 185 8.07 -14.17 -8.40
N GLN A 186 8.49 -15.11 -9.25
CA GLN A 186 9.36 -16.20 -8.84
C GLN A 186 10.75 -15.70 -8.44
N ALA A 187 11.34 -14.78 -9.21
CA ALA A 187 12.62 -14.18 -8.88
C ALA A 187 12.56 -13.44 -7.53
N ILE A 188 11.52 -12.65 -7.27
CA ILE A 188 11.31 -12.00 -5.97
C ILE A 188 11.30 -13.03 -4.82
N HIS A 189 10.62 -14.15 -5.02
CA HIS A 189 10.55 -15.21 -4.01
C HIS A 189 11.92 -15.83 -3.76
N ASN A 190 12.65 -16.18 -4.82
CA ASN A 190 13.96 -16.82 -4.75
C ASN A 190 15.00 -15.95 -4.03
N PHE A 191 14.93 -14.62 -4.20
CA PHE A 191 15.85 -13.67 -3.54
C PHE A 191 15.31 -13.10 -2.23
N GLY A 192 14.15 -13.57 -1.72
CA GLY A 192 13.58 -13.11 -0.45
C GLY A 192 13.12 -11.64 -0.47
N LEU A 193 12.85 -11.07 -1.64
CA LEU A 193 12.52 -9.65 -1.83
C LEU A 193 11.03 -9.33 -1.68
N ILE A 194 10.21 -10.29 -1.25
CA ILE A 194 8.74 -10.19 -1.20
C ILE A 194 8.28 -8.95 -0.43
N LYS A 195 8.89 -8.70 0.73
CA LYS A 195 8.54 -7.53 1.57
C LYS A 195 8.89 -6.22 0.86
N HIS A 196 10.10 -6.13 0.29
CA HIS A 196 10.56 -4.95 -0.45
C HIS A 196 9.65 -4.67 -1.66
N TRP A 197 9.31 -5.71 -2.42
CA TRP A 197 8.39 -5.61 -3.55
C TRP A 197 7.02 -5.12 -3.12
N HIS A 198 6.45 -5.70 -2.06
CA HIS A 198 5.14 -5.29 -1.56
C HIS A 198 5.12 -3.82 -1.14
N THR A 199 6.13 -3.37 -0.39
CA THR A 199 6.27 -1.97 0.03
C THR A 199 6.42 -1.04 -1.18
N PHE A 200 7.30 -1.38 -2.13
CA PHE A 200 7.50 -0.59 -3.34
C PHE A 200 6.22 -0.48 -4.17
N ARG A 201 5.53 -1.61 -4.39
CA ARG A 201 4.29 -1.66 -5.17
C ARG A 201 3.21 -0.81 -4.52
N LEU A 202 3.06 -0.87 -3.19
CA LEU A 202 2.10 -0.01 -2.48
C LEU A 202 2.47 1.47 -2.58
N GLY A 203 3.75 1.82 -2.46
CA GLY A 203 4.23 3.19 -2.68
C GLY A 203 3.89 3.72 -4.07
N ALA A 204 4.14 2.91 -5.11
CA ALA A 204 3.81 3.25 -6.49
C ALA A 204 2.31 3.43 -6.73
N LEU A 205 1.47 2.54 -6.17
CA LEU A 205 0.01 2.65 -6.26
C LEU A 205 -0.51 3.90 -5.52
N ASN A 206 0.03 4.19 -4.34
CA ASN A 206 -0.34 5.37 -3.55
C ASN A 206 0.06 6.68 -4.26
N SER A 207 1.25 6.71 -4.87
CA SER A 207 1.69 7.83 -5.71
C SER A 207 0.76 8.02 -6.92
N SER A 208 0.42 6.95 -7.63
CA SER A 208 -0.53 7.01 -8.76
C SER A 208 -1.91 7.53 -8.34
N LEU A 209 -2.45 7.03 -7.22
CA LEU A 209 -3.73 7.48 -6.67
C LEU A 209 -3.70 8.96 -6.30
N ARG A 210 -2.58 9.46 -5.78
CA ARG A 210 -2.40 10.90 -5.47
C ARG A 210 -2.34 11.77 -6.70
N THR A 211 -1.56 11.37 -7.69
CA THR A 211 -1.47 12.10 -8.96
C THR A 211 -2.87 12.21 -9.57
N TRP A 212 -3.59 11.10 -9.63
CA TRP A 212 -4.98 11.08 -10.10
C TRP A 212 -5.92 11.98 -9.27
N ALA A 213 -5.85 11.91 -7.95
CA ALA A 213 -6.69 12.74 -7.09
C ALA A 213 -6.40 14.24 -7.27
N THR A 214 -5.12 14.58 -7.45
CA THR A 214 -4.68 15.97 -7.72
C THR A 214 -5.17 16.44 -9.08
N ASP A 215 -4.99 15.63 -10.12
CA ASP A 215 -5.41 15.94 -11.50
C ASP A 215 -6.93 16.11 -11.62
N LYS A 216 -7.70 15.38 -10.81
CA LYS A 216 -9.16 15.45 -10.76
C LYS A 216 -9.71 16.38 -9.67
N ALA A 217 -8.82 17.11 -8.98
CA ALA A 217 -9.16 18.00 -7.86
C ALA A 217 -10.02 17.33 -6.77
N ILE A 218 -9.79 16.05 -6.51
CA ILE A 218 -10.48 15.27 -5.48
C ILE A 218 -9.73 15.44 -4.16
N PRO A 219 -10.42 15.85 -3.06
CA PRO A 219 -9.81 15.91 -1.75
C PRO A 219 -9.30 14.53 -1.31
N TRP A 220 -8.04 14.48 -0.87
CA TRP A 220 -7.44 13.25 -0.36
C TRP A 220 -8.19 12.76 0.87
N GLN A 221 -8.67 11.52 0.85
CA GLN A 221 -9.34 10.92 1.99
C GLN A 221 -8.38 10.05 2.81
N PRO A 222 -8.37 10.16 4.15
CA PRO A 222 -7.46 9.40 5.01
C PRO A 222 -7.79 7.90 5.04
N ASP A 223 -9.01 7.50 4.71
CA ASP A 223 -9.46 6.10 4.73
C ASP A 223 -9.03 5.30 3.48
N TRP A 224 -8.51 5.97 2.45
CA TRP A 224 -7.98 5.33 1.25
C TRP A 224 -6.72 4.52 1.52
N VAL A 225 -5.93 4.91 2.52
CA VAL A 225 -4.73 4.19 2.96
C VAL A 225 -4.92 3.84 4.44
N GLN A 226 -5.25 2.58 4.70
CA GLN A 226 -5.45 2.05 6.04
C GLN A 226 -4.16 1.39 6.53
N LEU A 227 -3.68 1.78 7.69
CA LEU A 227 -2.76 0.94 8.43
C LEU A 227 -3.57 -0.21 9.00
N SER A 228 -3.29 -1.45 8.56
CA SER A 228 -3.99 -2.62 9.10
C SER A 228 -3.82 -2.62 10.62
N GLU A 229 -4.92 -2.60 11.35
CA GLU A 229 -4.93 -3.29 12.64
C GLU A 229 -4.43 -4.72 12.37
N PRO A 230 -3.53 -5.28 13.19
CA PRO A 230 -3.25 -6.70 13.09
C PRO A 230 -4.60 -7.39 13.12
N ARG A 231 -4.93 -8.14 12.07
CA ARG A 231 -6.16 -8.93 12.01
C ARG A 231 -6.19 -9.69 13.34
N SER A 232 -7.10 -9.31 14.23
CA SER A 232 -7.39 -10.09 15.42
C SER A 232 -7.87 -11.42 14.87
N LEU A 233 -6.96 -12.38 14.72
CA LEU A 233 -7.35 -13.76 14.63
C LEU A 233 -8.24 -13.96 15.86
N PRO A 234 -9.49 -14.41 15.71
CA PRO A 234 -10.30 -14.70 16.88
C PRO A 234 -9.47 -15.65 17.74
N LEU A 235 -9.07 -15.14 18.91
CA LEU A 235 -8.41 -15.92 19.94
C LEU A 235 -9.34 -17.09 20.25
N THR A 236 -8.85 -18.28 19.98
CA THR A 236 -9.38 -19.54 20.51
C THR A 236 -10.80 -19.89 20.03
N VAL A 237 -10.89 -20.59 18.90
CA VAL A 237 -11.95 -21.60 18.75
C VAL A 237 -11.33 -22.93 19.19
N PRO A 238 -11.91 -23.66 20.16
CA PRO A 238 -11.37 -24.94 20.58
C PRO A 238 -11.28 -25.86 19.37
N SER A 239 -10.12 -26.48 19.20
CA SER A 239 -9.86 -27.53 18.23
C SER A 239 -10.93 -28.61 18.36
N ALA A 240 -11.93 -28.58 17.48
CA ALA A 240 -12.81 -29.73 17.30
C ALA A 240 -11.92 -30.90 16.81
N PRO A 241 -12.04 -32.10 17.38
CA PRO A 241 -11.30 -33.25 16.90
C PRO A 241 -11.68 -33.49 15.43
N VAL A 242 -10.68 -33.45 14.56
CA VAL A 242 -10.83 -33.72 13.13
C VAL A 242 -11.32 -35.17 12.98
N SER A 243 -12.58 -35.33 12.60
CA SER A 243 -13.18 -36.64 12.35
C SER A 243 -12.41 -37.34 11.23
N VAL A 244 -12.11 -38.63 11.43
CA VAL A 244 -11.23 -39.44 10.57
C VAL A 244 -11.80 -39.62 9.15
N GLU A 245 -13.06 -39.29 8.93
CA GLU A 245 -13.75 -39.35 7.63
C GLU A 245 -13.23 -38.32 6.61
N GLY A 246 -12.70 -37.18 7.06
CA GLY A 246 -12.18 -36.13 6.15
C GLY A 246 -10.88 -36.51 5.41
N LYS A 247 -10.14 -37.51 5.90
CA LYS A 247 -8.91 -37.99 5.24
C LYS A 247 -9.21 -38.87 4.02
N SER A 248 -10.34 -39.58 4.02
CA SER A 248 -10.74 -40.46 2.93
C SER A 248 -11.23 -39.66 1.71
N GLY A 249 -12.00 -38.58 1.93
CA GLY A 249 -12.47 -37.71 0.85
C GLY A 249 -11.36 -36.94 0.13
N LEU A 250 -10.30 -36.54 0.85
CA LEU A 250 -9.13 -35.91 0.23
C LEU A 250 -8.31 -36.89 -0.63
N ALA A 251 -8.24 -38.16 -0.23
CA ALA A 251 -7.53 -39.19 -0.99
C ALA A 251 -8.26 -39.54 -2.31
N GLU A 252 -9.60 -39.56 -2.30
CA GLU A 252 -10.38 -39.77 -3.52
C GLU A 252 -10.30 -38.59 -4.49
N ILE A 253 -10.31 -37.34 -4.00
CA ILE A 253 -10.15 -36.15 -4.84
C ILE A 253 -8.72 -36.08 -5.41
N ALA A 254 -7.70 -36.41 -4.62
CA ALA A 254 -6.32 -36.47 -5.08
C ALA A 254 -6.08 -37.57 -6.13
N ALA A 255 -6.85 -38.65 -6.09
CA ALA A 255 -6.78 -39.72 -7.10
C ALA A 255 -7.46 -39.34 -8.44
N GLN A 256 -8.35 -38.33 -8.45
CA GLN A 256 -9.05 -37.87 -9.66
C GLN A 256 -8.38 -36.66 -10.33
N LEU A 257 -7.42 -36.01 -9.66
CA LEU A 257 -6.71 -34.85 -10.19
C LEU A 257 -5.42 -35.27 -10.89
N THR A 258 -5.20 -34.77 -12.10
CA THR A 258 -3.94 -35.02 -12.80
C THR A 258 -2.80 -34.23 -12.15
N GLN A 259 -1.55 -34.69 -12.32
CA GLN A 259 -0.39 -34.04 -11.72
C GLN A 259 -0.21 -32.57 -12.17
N GLU A 260 -0.79 -32.21 -13.32
CA GLU A 260 -0.84 -30.85 -13.84
C GLU A 260 -1.85 -29.96 -13.11
N ASP A 261 -2.95 -30.53 -12.62
CA ASP A 261 -3.96 -29.82 -11.81
C ASP A 261 -3.47 -29.59 -10.38
N LEU A 262 -2.74 -30.57 -9.82
CA LEU A 262 -2.08 -30.44 -8.51
C LEU A 262 -1.05 -29.30 -8.49
N ALA A 263 -0.38 -29.03 -9.62
CA ALA A 263 0.55 -27.91 -9.76
C ALA A 263 -0.14 -26.54 -9.86
N ARG A 264 -1.44 -26.50 -10.18
CA ARG A 264 -2.23 -25.27 -10.36
C ARG A 264 -2.99 -24.84 -9.10
N ILE A 265 -3.08 -25.69 -8.08
CA ILE A 265 -3.79 -25.37 -6.83
C ILE A 265 -2.86 -24.63 -5.86
N HIS A 266 -2.90 -23.30 -5.89
CA HIS A 266 -2.22 -22.42 -4.93
C HIS A 266 -3.18 -21.92 -3.83
N ILE A 267 -3.96 -22.83 -3.25
CA ILE A 267 -4.87 -22.51 -2.14
C ILE A 267 -4.29 -23.15 -0.86
N PRO A 268 -4.09 -22.38 0.23
CA PRO A 268 -3.71 -22.95 1.53
C PRO A 268 -4.67 -24.08 1.92
N LEU A 269 -4.11 -25.23 2.31
CA LEU A 269 -4.86 -26.45 2.68
C LEU A 269 -5.96 -26.17 3.72
N ASP A 270 -5.74 -25.20 4.61
CA ASP A 270 -6.70 -24.76 5.63
C ASP A 270 -8.01 -24.21 5.06
N ILE A 271 -8.00 -23.65 3.84
CA ILE A 271 -9.19 -23.12 3.16
C ILE A 271 -9.98 -24.28 2.52
N VAL A 272 -9.26 -25.24 1.92
CA VAL A 272 -9.87 -26.43 1.31
C VAL A 272 -10.55 -27.28 2.39
N LEU A 273 -9.89 -27.49 3.53
CA LEU A 273 -10.43 -28.22 4.67
C LEU A 273 -11.69 -27.56 5.26
N ARG A 274 -11.76 -26.21 5.27
CA ARG A 274 -12.95 -25.49 5.72
C ARG A 274 -14.14 -25.56 4.77
N LEU A 275 -13.89 -25.66 3.47
CA LEU A 275 -14.94 -25.83 2.47
C LEU A 275 -15.55 -27.24 2.56
N LEU A 276 -14.71 -28.25 2.79
CA LEU A 276 -15.14 -29.64 2.95
C LEU A 276 -15.89 -29.88 4.27
N ALA A 277 -15.54 -29.17 5.35
CA ALA A 277 -16.24 -29.30 6.65
C ALA A 277 -17.58 -28.54 6.74
N LYS A 278 -17.98 -27.83 5.67
CA LYS A 278 -19.24 -27.07 5.59
C LYS A 278 -20.27 -27.65 4.62
N GLY A 279 -19.95 -28.76 3.94
CA GLY A 279 -20.92 -29.60 3.24
C GLY A 279 -21.39 -30.73 4.15
#